data_AF-A0A7X6Z6N3-F1
#
_entry.id   AF-A0A7X6Z6N3-F1
#
_cell.length_a   1.000
_cell.length_b   1.000
_cell.length_c   1.000
_cell.angle_alpha   90.00
_cell.angle_beta   90.00
_cell.angle_gamma   90.00
#
_symmetry.space_group_name_H-M   'P 1'
#
loop_
_entity.id
_entity.type
_entity.pdbx_description
1 polymer ?
#
loop_
_entity_poly.entity_id
_entity_poly.type
_entity_poly.pdbx_seq_one_letter_code
_entity_poly.pdbx_strand_id
1 'polypeptide(L)'
;MRSADLLLDAQKLCLSRRDRQLFVDLSFEIDKGQLWHLRGDNGSGKSSLLDLLVGLNSADEGVVRWFADNKEANEAHPLKPLEATARGLFHYCRQQNAVNPRLTIRENLQRQAL
;
A
#
# COMPACT_ATOMS: atom_id res chain seq x y z
N MET A 1 -22.25 1.72 -8.81
CA MET A 1 -22.40 1.67 -7.33
C MET A 1 -21.06 1.21 -6.78
N ARG A 2 -20.44 1.92 -5.84
CA ARG A 2 -19.17 1.46 -5.25
C ARG A 2 -19.43 0.31 -4.28
N SER A 3 -18.47 -0.61 -4.17
CA SER A 3 -18.46 -1.66 -3.15
C SER A 3 -18.38 -1.02 -1.75
N ALA A 4 -19.15 -1.53 -0.80
CA ALA A 4 -19.02 -1.16 0.62
C ALA A 4 -17.73 -1.75 1.24
N ASP A 5 -17.15 -2.74 0.57
CA ASP A 5 -15.96 -3.48 0.99
C ASP A 5 -14.69 -3.02 0.28
N LEU A 6 -14.75 -2.00 -0.57
CA LEU A 6 -13.56 -1.40 -1.19
C LEU A 6 -12.56 -0.95 -0.10
N LEU A 7 -11.33 -1.47 -0.15
CA LEU A 7 -10.24 -1.19 0.78
C LEU A 7 -9.19 -0.26 0.16
N LEU A 8 -8.87 -0.48 -1.12
CA LEU A 8 -7.89 0.30 -1.86
C LEU A 8 -8.32 0.51 -3.32
N ASP A 9 -8.12 1.71 -3.82
CA ASP A 9 -8.40 2.16 -5.19
C ASP A 9 -7.12 2.79 -5.77
N ALA A 10 -6.50 2.11 -6.74
CA ALA A 10 -5.33 2.56 -7.47
C ALA A 10 -5.73 2.91 -8.91
N GLN A 11 -5.49 4.16 -9.32
CA GLN A 11 -5.93 4.66 -10.62
C GLN A 11 -4.78 5.28 -11.39
N LYS A 12 -4.58 4.79 -12.62
CA LYS A 12 -3.66 5.32 -13.62
C LYS A 12 -2.22 5.49 -13.12
N LEU A 13 -1.74 4.54 -12.31
CA LEU A 13 -0.41 4.62 -11.73
C LEU A 13 0.66 4.51 -12.84
N CYS A 14 1.44 5.57 -12.97
CA CYS A 14 2.68 5.59 -13.75
C CYS A 14 3.86 5.68 -12.78
N LEU A 15 4.91 4.88 -13.00
CA LEU A 15 6.14 4.98 -12.23
C LEU A 15 7.38 4.66 -13.05
N SER A 16 8.31 5.59 -13.03
CA SER A 16 9.65 5.49 -13.60
C SER A 16 10.69 5.33 -12.48
N ARG A 17 11.84 4.72 -12.79
CA ARG A 17 12.95 4.63 -11.83
C ARG A 17 14.27 4.78 -12.56
N ARG A 18 14.84 5.99 -12.45
CA ARG A 18 15.81 6.51 -13.44
C ARG A 18 15.14 6.49 -14.82
N ASP A 19 15.90 6.20 -15.87
CA ASP A 19 15.52 6.30 -17.28
C ASP A 19 14.65 5.12 -17.79
N ARG A 20 14.02 4.38 -16.87
CA ARG A 20 13.17 3.21 -17.17
C ARG A 20 11.80 3.34 -16.51
N GLN A 21 10.75 3.30 -17.31
CA GLN A 21 9.38 3.03 -16.85
C GLN A 21 9.27 1.61 -16.28
N LEU A 22 8.62 1.48 -15.13
CA LEU A 22 8.32 0.20 -14.46
C LEU A 22 6.91 -0.27 -14.81
N PHE A 23 5.95 0.65 -14.83
CA PHE A 23 4.56 0.46 -15.27
C PHE A 23 3.92 1.82 -15.63
N VAL A 24 2.88 1.77 -16.45
CA VAL A 24 2.13 2.93 -17.00
C VAL A 24 0.63 2.58 -17.00
N ASP A 25 -0.22 3.55 -16.67
CA ASP A 25 -1.70 3.43 -16.57
C ASP A 25 -2.21 2.26 -15.72
N LEU A 26 -1.41 1.81 -14.74
CA LEU A 26 -1.76 0.66 -13.90
C LEU A 26 -2.91 1.03 -12.95
N SER A 27 -4.07 0.40 -13.16
CA SER A 27 -5.29 0.63 -12.39
C SER A 27 -5.85 -0.68 -11.82
N PHE A 28 -6.22 -0.68 -10.53
CA PHE A 28 -6.85 -1.83 -9.86
C PHE A 28 -7.55 -1.40 -8.55
N GLU A 29 -8.58 -2.16 -8.16
CA GLU A 29 -9.25 -2.04 -6.87
C GLU A 29 -9.00 -3.32 -6.04
N ILE A 30 -8.98 -3.19 -4.71
CA ILE A 30 -8.88 -4.31 -3.76
C ILE A 30 -10.04 -4.18 -2.76
N ASP A 31 -10.85 -5.23 -2.60
CA ASP A 31 -11.85 -5.31 -1.53
C ASP A 31 -11.30 -6.00 -0.26
N LYS A 32 -11.92 -5.71 0.88
CA LYS A 32 -11.68 -6.35 2.17
C LYS A 32 -11.81 -7.88 2.05
N GLY A 33 -10.88 -8.60 2.69
CA GLY A 33 -10.85 -10.06 2.70
C GLY A 33 -10.26 -10.73 1.44
N GLN A 34 -9.92 -9.97 0.38
CA GLN A 34 -9.23 -10.53 -0.78
C GLN A 34 -7.75 -10.83 -0.48
N LEU A 35 -7.23 -11.92 -1.07
CA LEU A 35 -5.80 -12.28 -1.02
C LEU A 35 -5.18 -12.11 -2.41
N TRP A 36 -4.27 -11.15 -2.55
CA TRP A 36 -3.61 -10.81 -3.82
C TRP A 36 -2.19 -11.39 -3.93
N HIS A 37 -1.80 -11.81 -5.14
CA HIS A 37 -0.46 -12.35 -5.42
C HIS A 37 0.22 -11.58 -6.56
N LEU A 38 1.04 -10.58 -6.19
CA LEU A 38 1.80 -9.77 -7.15
C LEU A 38 2.99 -10.55 -7.75
N ARG A 39 2.86 -10.96 -9.03
CA ARG A 39 3.91 -11.67 -9.79
C ARG A 39 4.60 -10.78 -10.82
N GLY A 40 5.71 -11.27 -11.38
CA GLY A 40 6.54 -10.59 -12.38
C GLY A 40 8.03 -10.77 -12.09
N ASP A 41 8.90 -10.42 -13.04
CA ASP A 41 10.34 -10.67 -12.96
C ASP A 41 11.09 -9.76 -11.98
N ASN A 42 12.37 -10.07 -11.74
CA ASN A 42 13.24 -9.19 -10.95
C ASN A 42 13.45 -7.87 -11.70
N GLY A 43 13.15 -6.76 -11.03
CA GLY A 43 13.15 -5.42 -11.63
C GLY A 43 11.81 -5.00 -12.27
N SER A 44 10.77 -5.83 -12.29
CA SER A 44 9.43 -5.49 -12.85
C SER A 44 8.60 -4.52 -11.98
N GLY A 45 9.25 -3.72 -11.12
CA GLY A 45 8.59 -2.72 -10.28
C GLY A 45 7.81 -3.23 -9.05
N LYS A 46 7.68 -4.55 -8.81
CA LYS A 46 6.85 -5.11 -7.71
C LYS A 46 7.03 -4.42 -6.35
N SER A 47 8.26 -4.33 -5.86
CA SER A 47 8.55 -3.69 -4.56
C SER A 47 8.24 -2.19 -4.58
N SER A 48 8.48 -1.53 -5.71
CA SER A 48 8.17 -0.11 -5.90
C SER A 48 6.67 0.17 -5.95
N LEU A 49 5.87 -0.73 -6.53
CA LEU A 49 4.40 -0.68 -6.44
C LEU A 49 3.95 -0.82 -4.98
N LEU A 50 4.50 -1.78 -4.22
CA LEU A 50 4.20 -1.89 -2.79
C LEU A 50 4.60 -0.63 -2.02
N ASP A 51 5.78 -0.07 -2.28
CA ASP A 51 6.23 1.20 -1.69
C ASP A 51 5.30 2.38 -2.03
N LEU A 52 4.67 2.42 -3.22
CA LEU A 52 3.60 3.37 -3.56
C LEU A 52 2.36 3.15 -2.70
N LEU A 53 1.87 1.90 -2.62
CA LEU A 53 0.63 1.58 -1.92
C LEU A 53 0.70 1.94 -0.43
N VAL A 54 1.90 1.88 0.18
CA VAL A 54 2.12 2.23 1.59
C VAL A 54 2.64 3.66 1.82
N GLY A 55 2.83 4.45 0.76
CA GLY A 55 3.24 5.86 0.87
C GLY A 55 4.73 6.09 1.17
N LEU A 56 5.56 5.07 1.02
CA LEU A 56 7.02 5.17 1.09
C LEU A 56 7.64 5.69 -0.22
N ASN A 57 6.84 5.76 -1.30
CA ASN A 57 7.17 6.42 -2.55
C ASN A 57 5.94 7.11 -3.16
N SER A 58 6.14 8.08 -4.04
CA SER A 58 5.10 8.72 -4.86
C SER A 58 5.13 8.22 -6.29
N ALA A 59 3.97 8.20 -6.95
CA ALA A 59 3.86 7.89 -8.37
C ALA A 59 4.19 9.11 -9.23
N ASP A 60 4.60 8.90 -10.48
CA ASP A 60 4.81 9.99 -11.44
C ASP A 60 3.45 10.58 -11.87
N GLU A 61 2.48 9.71 -12.08
CA GLU A 61 1.08 10.03 -12.38
C GLU A 61 0.14 9.04 -11.67
N GLY A 62 -1.14 9.39 -11.61
CA GLY A 62 -2.18 8.58 -10.98
C GLY A 62 -2.35 8.85 -9.48
N VAL A 63 -3.11 7.99 -8.82
CA VAL A 63 -3.44 8.14 -7.39
C VAL A 63 -3.73 6.79 -6.74
N VAL A 64 -3.32 6.63 -5.48
CA VAL A 64 -3.74 5.55 -4.58
C VAL A 64 -4.64 6.16 -3.51
N ARG A 65 -5.75 5.49 -3.21
CA ARG A 65 -6.69 5.83 -2.12
C ARG A 65 -6.92 4.61 -1.25
N TRP A 66 -6.86 4.77 0.06
CA TRP A 66 -7.29 3.78 1.05
C TRP A 66 -8.62 4.17 1.66
N PHE A 67 -9.40 3.18 2.09
CA PHE A 67 -10.67 3.38 2.79
C PHE A 67 -10.63 2.67 4.15
N ALA A 68 -11.03 3.39 5.20
CA ALA A 68 -11.20 2.83 6.55
C ALA A 68 -12.68 2.49 6.80
N ASP A 69 -12.95 1.50 7.63
CA ASP A 69 -14.30 1.05 8.03
C ASP A 69 -14.95 2.02 9.05
N ASN A 70 -15.09 3.29 8.64
CA ASN A 70 -15.70 4.35 9.44
C ASN A 70 -17.18 4.06 9.74
N LYS A 71 -17.47 3.35 10.84
CA LYS A 71 -18.84 3.12 11.32
C LYS A 71 -19.60 4.38 11.73
N GLU A 72 -18.90 5.51 11.91
CA GLU A 72 -19.45 6.78 12.41
C GLU A 72 -19.51 7.89 11.35
N ALA A 73 -18.94 7.68 10.16
CA ALA A 73 -18.97 8.67 9.08
C ALA A 73 -19.94 8.21 7.98
N ASN A 74 -20.91 9.06 7.63
CA ASN A 74 -21.89 8.77 6.57
C ASN A 74 -21.24 8.56 5.18
N GLU A 75 -19.98 8.97 4.99
CA GLU A 75 -19.20 8.71 3.78
C GLU A 75 -17.78 8.25 4.14
N ALA A 76 -17.29 7.22 3.45
CA ALA A 76 -15.93 6.73 3.57
C ALA A 76 -14.95 7.67 2.85
N HIS A 77 -14.44 8.67 3.56
CA HIS A 77 -13.48 9.62 3.00
C HIS A 77 -12.17 8.91 2.59
N PRO A 78 -11.72 9.03 1.33
CA PRO A 78 -10.50 8.37 0.86
C PRO A 78 -9.27 8.99 1.52
N LEU A 79 -8.35 8.13 1.97
CA LEU A 79 -7.08 8.50 2.59
C LEU A 79 -5.95 8.31 1.61
N LYS A 80 -4.96 9.21 1.63
CA LYS A 80 -3.67 8.97 0.95
C LYS A 80 -2.91 7.85 1.66
N PRO A 81 -2.01 7.12 0.97
CA PRO A 81 -1.20 6.06 1.57
C PRO A 81 -0.56 6.42 2.92
N LEU A 82 0.15 7.55 3.01
CA LEU A 82 0.79 8.01 4.24
C LEU A 82 -0.20 8.31 5.38
N GLU A 83 -1.42 8.76 5.06
CA GLU A 83 -2.49 9.01 6.03
C GLU A 83 -3.09 7.70 6.55
N ALA A 84 -3.13 6.65 5.72
CA ALA A 84 -3.50 5.30 6.10
C ALA A 84 -2.42 4.61 6.96
N THR A 85 -1.14 4.79 6.63
CA THR A 85 0.00 4.36 7.47
C THR A 85 -0.07 5.02 8.85
N ALA A 86 -0.28 6.34 8.90
CA ALA A 86 -0.38 7.10 10.15
C ALA A 86 -1.59 6.72 11.03
N ARG A 87 -2.62 6.10 10.45
CA ARG A 87 -3.78 5.51 11.16
C ARG A 87 -3.60 4.02 11.48
N GLY A 88 -2.51 3.39 11.06
CA GLY A 88 -2.24 1.96 11.31
C GLY A 88 -3.20 1.02 10.57
N LEU A 89 -3.73 1.42 9.40
CA LEU A 89 -4.74 0.62 8.66
C LEU A 89 -4.16 -0.66 8.02
N PHE A 90 -2.84 -0.78 7.93
CA PHE A 90 -2.13 -1.95 7.44
C PHE A 90 -0.79 -2.12 8.15
N HIS A 91 -0.13 -3.25 7.91
CA HIS A 91 1.26 -3.49 8.30
C HIS A 91 2.08 -3.84 7.07
N TYR A 92 3.20 -3.15 6.88
CA TYR A 92 4.10 -3.42 5.76
C TYR A 92 5.31 -4.24 6.20
N CYS A 93 5.64 -5.28 5.42
CA CYS A 93 6.80 -6.12 5.65
C CYS A 93 7.66 -6.14 4.39
N ARG A 94 8.76 -5.38 4.40
CA ARG A 94 9.70 -5.30 3.27
C ARG A 94 10.58 -6.54 3.19
N GLN A 95 11.14 -6.76 2.01
CA GLN A 95 12.04 -7.88 1.69
C GLN A 95 13.33 -7.92 2.55
N GLN A 96 13.69 -6.81 3.21
CA GLN A 96 14.80 -6.75 4.16
C GLN A 96 14.26 -6.87 5.59
N ASN A 97 14.85 -7.77 6.38
CA ASN A 97 14.40 -8.14 7.73
C ASN A 97 14.14 -6.91 8.62
N ALA A 98 12.86 -6.63 8.93
CA ALA A 98 12.44 -5.56 9.83
C ALA A 98 12.67 -5.86 11.33
N VAL A 99 13.38 -6.95 11.65
CA VAL A 99 13.68 -7.36 13.04
C VAL A 99 14.77 -6.47 13.61
N ASN A 100 14.47 -5.76 14.69
CA ASN A 100 15.46 -5.00 15.44
C ASN A 100 16.21 -5.93 16.41
N PRO A 101 17.53 -6.18 16.23
CA PRO A 101 18.29 -7.10 17.06
C PRO A 101 18.58 -6.57 18.48
N ARG A 102 18.22 -5.31 18.78
CA ARG A 102 18.30 -4.72 20.13
C ARG A 102 17.02 -4.93 20.95
N LEU A 103 16.02 -5.62 20.40
CA LEU A 103 14.72 -5.87 21.02
C LEU A 103 14.45 -7.38 21.10
N THR A 104 13.71 -7.80 22.13
CA THR A 104 13.23 -9.18 22.24
C THR A 104 12.23 -9.53 21.12
N ILE A 105 11.95 -10.82 20.95
CA ILE A 105 10.91 -11.30 20.02
C ILE A 105 9.56 -10.65 20.35
N ARG A 106 9.22 -10.51 21.64
CA ARG A 106 7.97 -9.88 22.10
C ARG A 106 7.88 -8.41 21.68
N GLU A 107 8.94 -7.64 21.90
CA GLU A 107 8.98 -6.21 21.55
C GLU A 107 8.98 -5.97 20.04
N ASN A 108 9.58 -6.88 19.25
CA ASN A 108 9.46 -6.84 17.79
C ASN A 108 8.02 -7.12 17.33
N LEU A 109 7.31 -8.08 17.94
CA LEU A 109 5.91 -8.39 17.64
C LEU A 109 4.92 -7.32 18.15
N GLN A 110 5.29 -6.53 19.16
CA GLN A 110 4.46 -5.46 19.72
C GLN A 110 4.65 -4.11 19.03
N ARG A 111 5.62 -3.97 18.13
CA ARG A 111 5.76 -2.80 17.26
C ARG A 111 4.78 -2.89 16.10
N GLN A 112 4.00 -1.83 15.90
CA GLN A 112 3.37 -1.59 14.60
C GLN A 112 4.49 -1.41 13.55
N ALA A 113 4.42 -2.17 12.46
CA ALA A 113 5.34 -2.01 11.34
C ALA A 113 4.94 -0.78 10.51
N LEU A 114 5.94 0.00 10.10
CA LEU A 114 5.83 1.13 9.17
C LEU A 114 5.83 0.63 7.70
#